data_AF-A0A1E7FG19-F1
#
_entry.id   AF-A0A1E7FG19-F1
#
_cell.length_a   1.000
_cell.length_b   1.000
_cell.length_c   1.000
_cell.angle_alpha   90.00
_cell.angle_beta   90.00
_cell.angle_gamma   90.00
#
_symmetry.space_group_name_H-M   'P 1'
#
loop_
_entity.id
_entity.type
_entity.pdbx_description
1 polymer ?
#
loop_
_entity_poly.entity_id
_entity_poly.type
_entity_poly.pdbx_seq_one_letter_code
_entity_poly.pdbx_strand_id
1 'polypeptide(L)'
;MSTYSTPTRLEIDSGATGGKFWQIQASGLMTTVSFGSLFKTKFTQSRDKNHGSATLASKYCASQIKSKIKKGYQYAEGVLMAATVVSLVSVVGSNKKRPVDKGDAVPVPVAKKAKREEAATTQIAITCDLTPFIEQYRDMDKNAVFAELGIPIDATYECQTVKQHKEKGTLIAKDKDFTDNWVFLAWVDGGTTKDKKLKISQDGVSVSTKLLSSKKRVIESGLAYGKPLKMKFTDIMKNRIGALLCFAPAMNGNGGILSEEE
;
A
#
# COMPACT_ATOMS: atom_id res chain seq x y z
N MET A 1 16.33 -15.67 -31.38
CA MET A 1 15.89 -16.75 -30.46
C MET A 1 15.20 -16.10 -29.27
N SER A 2 13.87 -16.23 -29.15
CA SER A 2 13.12 -15.66 -28.03
C SER A 2 13.36 -16.50 -26.77
N THR A 3 14.06 -15.93 -25.80
CA THR A 3 14.30 -16.55 -24.49
C THR A 3 13.03 -16.45 -23.64
N TYR A 4 12.23 -17.51 -23.65
CA TYR A 4 11.11 -17.66 -22.72
C TYR A 4 11.64 -18.20 -21.39
N SER A 5 11.42 -17.47 -20.30
CA SER A 5 11.71 -17.97 -18.95
C SER A 5 10.55 -18.85 -18.49
N THR A 6 10.86 -20.05 -17.99
CA THR A 6 9.87 -20.96 -17.41
C THR A 6 9.08 -20.26 -16.30
N PRO A 7 7.73 -20.33 -16.32
CA PRO A 7 6.92 -19.67 -15.32
C PRO A 7 7.22 -20.22 -13.92
N THR A 8 7.51 -19.33 -12.97
CA THR A 8 7.66 -19.69 -11.56
C THR A 8 6.32 -19.57 -10.86
N ARG A 9 5.80 -20.70 -10.35
CA ARG A 9 4.51 -20.76 -9.63
C ARG A 9 4.72 -20.98 -8.14
N LEU A 10 4.07 -20.12 -7.35
CA LEU A 10 4.07 -20.15 -5.90
C LEU A 10 2.64 -20.30 -5.38
N GLU A 11 2.47 -21.04 -4.29
CA GLU A 11 1.18 -21.38 -3.70
C GLU A 11 1.18 -21.12 -2.20
N ILE A 12 0.00 -20.88 -1.65
CA ILE A 12 -0.18 -20.73 -0.20
C ILE A 12 -1.53 -21.33 0.19
N ASP A 13 -1.53 -22.17 1.21
CA ASP A 13 -2.76 -22.64 1.82
C ASP A 13 -3.35 -21.55 2.72
N SER A 14 -4.51 -21.07 2.30
CA SER A 14 -5.33 -20.18 3.10
C SER A 14 -6.50 -21.01 3.62
N GLY A 15 -6.38 -21.51 4.85
CA GLY A 15 -7.23 -22.57 5.42
C GLY A 15 -8.74 -22.39 5.30
N ALA A 16 -9.25 -21.16 5.15
CA ALA A 16 -10.68 -20.89 4.96
C ALA A 16 -11.15 -20.79 3.49
N THR A 17 -10.25 -20.70 2.50
CA THR A 17 -10.60 -20.37 1.10
C THR A 17 -10.02 -21.32 0.06
N GLY A 18 -9.41 -22.43 0.47
CA GLY A 18 -8.89 -23.42 -0.46
C GLY A 18 -7.68 -22.94 -1.26
N GLY A 19 -6.73 -22.28 -0.59
CA GLY A 19 -5.43 -21.95 -1.17
C GLY A 19 -5.44 -21.01 -2.39
N LYS A 20 -4.30 -20.38 -2.63
CA LYS A 20 -4.10 -19.39 -3.71
C LYS A 20 -2.82 -19.69 -4.44
N PHE A 21 -2.82 -19.52 -5.75
CA PHE A 21 -1.60 -19.52 -6.55
C PHE A 21 -1.25 -18.10 -7.02
N TRP A 22 0.04 -17.91 -7.22
CA TRP A 22 0.64 -16.74 -7.82
C TRP A 22 1.82 -17.20 -8.69
N GLN A 23 1.80 -16.85 -9.96
CA GLN A 23 2.76 -17.25 -10.97
C GLN A 23 3.33 -16.02 -11.64
N ILE A 24 4.61 -16.06 -11.99
CA ILE A 24 5.27 -15.01 -12.76
C ILE A 24 6.18 -15.61 -13.81
N GLN A 25 6.22 -15.00 -14.99
CA GLN A 25 7.15 -15.32 -16.06
C GLN A 25 7.72 -14.06 -16.70
N ALA A 26 8.96 -14.13 -17.17
CA ALA A 26 9.57 -13.11 -18.02
C ALA A 26 9.63 -13.61 -19.46
N SER A 27 9.23 -12.77 -20.41
CA SER A 27 9.37 -12.98 -21.85
C SER A 27 9.92 -11.71 -22.48
N GLY A 28 11.21 -11.74 -22.83
CA GLY A 28 11.93 -10.56 -23.32
C GLY A 28 11.83 -9.39 -22.34
N LEU A 29 11.21 -8.30 -22.78
CA LEU A 29 11.00 -7.07 -22.01
C LEU A 29 9.81 -7.14 -21.04
N MET A 30 8.96 -8.15 -21.15
CA MET A 30 7.70 -8.21 -20.42
C MET A 30 7.76 -9.21 -19.28
N THR A 31 7.09 -8.91 -18.18
CA THR A 31 6.75 -9.89 -17.15
C THR A 31 5.24 -10.04 -17.04
N THR A 32 4.75 -11.28 -17.11
CA THR A 32 3.35 -11.63 -16.91
C THR A 32 3.20 -12.27 -15.54
N VAL A 33 2.26 -11.75 -14.76
CA VAL A 33 1.91 -12.27 -13.44
C VAL A 33 0.49 -12.82 -13.48
N SER A 34 0.32 -14.10 -13.21
CA SER A 34 -0.98 -14.78 -13.15
C SER A 34 -1.30 -15.19 -11.71
N PHE A 35 -2.51 -15.01 -11.24
CA PHE A 35 -2.90 -15.38 -9.87
C PHE A 35 -4.37 -15.74 -9.76
N GLY A 36 -4.71 -16.57 -8.77
CA GLY A 36 -6.06 -17.07 -8.59
C GLY A 36 -6.19 -18.03 -7.41
N SER A 37 -7.36 -18.64 -7.30
CA SER A 37 -7.62 -19.73 -6.34
C SER A 37 -7.13 -21.05 -6.94
N LEU A 38 -6.57 -21.93 -6.10
CA LEU A 38 -6.11 -23.26 -6.54
C LEU A 38 -7.26 -24.13 -7.05
N PHE A 39 -8.44 -24.02 -6.43
CA PHE A 39 -9.59 -24.87 -6.75
C PHE A 39 -10.61 -24.23 -7.71
N LYS A 40 -10.37 -22.99 -8.17
CA LYS A 40 -11.28 -22.31 -9.11
C LYS A 40 -10.52 -21.76 -10.32
N THR A 41 -10.44 -22.57 -11.37
CA THR A 41 -9.76 -22.24 -12.64
C THR A 41 -10.37 -21.05 -13.39
N LYS A 42 -11.69 -20.82 -13.27
CA LYS A 42 -12.42 -19.74 -13.97
C LYS A 42 -12.11 -18.31 -13.48
N PHE A 43 -11.30 -18.12 -12.43
CA PHE A 43 -11.00 -16.81 -11.84
C PHE A 43 -9.52 -16.42 -11.89
N THR A 44 -8.77 -16.98 -12.84
CA THR A 44 -7.37 -16.61 -13.05
C THR A 44 -7.27 -15.20 -13.61
N GLN A 45 -6.53 -14.32 -12.93
CA GLN A 45 -6.24 -12.97 -13.40
C GLN A 45 -4.78 -12.88 -13.82
N SER A 46 -4.52 -12.30 -14.98
CA SER A 46 -3.17 -12.02 -15.47
C SER A 46 -2.91 -10.51 -15.52
N ARG A 47 -1.67 -10.10 -15.27
CA ARG A 47 -1.19 -8.73 -15.40
C ARG A 47 0.17 -8.71 -16.04
N ASP A 48 0.30 -7.91 -17.08
CA ASP A 48 1.57 -7.70 -17.78
C ASP A 48 2.23 -6.40 -17.31
N LYS A 49 3.56 -6.41 -17.32
CA LYS A 49 4.38 -5.24 -17.06
C LYS A 49 5.56 -5.24 -18.02
N ASN A 50 5.72 -4.15 -18.76
CA ASN A 50 6.86 -3.94 -19.63
C ASN A 50 8.04 -3.35 -18.82
N HIS A 51 9.26 -3.75 -19.18
CA HIS A 51 10.51 -3.32 -18.58
C HIS A 51 11.44 -2.85 -19.70
N GLY A 52 12.23 -1.81 -19.46
CA GLY A 52 13.13 -1.26 -20.49
C GLY A 52 14.23 -2.23 -20.97
N SER A 53 14.44 -3.37 -20.29
CA SER A 53 15.35 -4.42 -20.72
C SER A 53 14.95 -5.79 -20.18
N ALA A 54 15.42 -6.86 -20.86
CA ALA A 54 15.19 -8.23 -20.41
C ALA A 54 15.86 -8.53 -19.07
N THR A 55 17.01 -7.92 -18.80
CA THR A 55 17.70 -8.02 -17.50
C THR A 55 16.86 -7.40 -16.38
N LEU A 56 16.17 -6.29 -16.63
CA LEU A 56 15.27 -5.66 -15.67
C LEU A 56 14.02 -6.51 -15.42
N ALA A 57 13.45 -7.11 -16.47
CA ALA A 57 12.34 -8.05 -16.36
C ALA A 57 12.72 -9.25 -15.45
N SER A 58 13.88 -9.85 -15.67
CA SER A 58 14.39 -10.96 -14.86
C SER A 58 14.66 -10.56 -13.40
N LYS A 59 15.28 -9.39 -13.17
CA LYS A 59 15.50 -8.87 -11.81
C LYS A 59 14.17 -8.60 -11.08
N TYR A 60 13.17 -8.08 -11.80
CA TYR A 60 11.84 -7.86 -11.26
C TYR A 60 11.19 -9.19 -10.87
N CYS A 61 11.26 -10.21 -11.72
CA CYS A 61 10.79 -11.57 -11.40
C CYS A 61 11.41 -12.10 -10.10
N ALA A 62 12.74 -12.09 -9.99
CA ALA A 62 13.45 -12.57 -8.81
C ALA A 62 13.04 -11.82 -7.52
N SER A 63 12.89 -10.50 -7.60
CA SER A 63 12.46 -9.66 -6.48
C SER A 63 11.03 -9.99 -6.04
N GLN A 64 10.11 -10.17 -6.99
CA GLN A 64 8.72 -10.52 -6.67
C GLN A 64 8.62 -11.92 -6.05
N ILE A 65 9.38 -12.90 -6.55
CA ILE A 65 9.46 -14.26 -5.98
C ILE A 65 9.93 -14.17 -4.53
N LYS A 66 11.04 -13.47 -4.25
CA LYS A 66 11.55 -13.28 -2.88
C LYS A 66 10.53 -12.60 -1.95
N SER A 67 9.81 -11.59 -2.46
CA SER A 67 8.76 -10.92 -1.70
C SER A 67 7.59 -11.85 -1.34
N LYS A 68 7.23 -12.76 -2.26
CA LYS A 68 6.14 -13.72 -2.06
C LYS A 68 6.52 -14.84 -1.10
N ILE A 69 7.74 -15.35 -1.19
CA ILE A 69 8.28 -16.31 -0.22
C ILE A 69 8.26 -15.72 1.19
N LYS A 70 8.69 -14.46 1.36
CA LYS A 70 8.62 -13.76 2.65
C LYS A 70 7.18 -13.63 3.20
N LYS A 71 6.16 -13.71 2.35
CA LYS A 71 4.74 -13.65 2.72
C LYS A 71 4.13 -15.04 2.97
N GLY A 72 4.95 -16.08 3.03
CA GLY A 72 4.52 -17.45 3.30
C GLY A 72 4.06 -18.23 2.07
N TYR A 73 4.26 -17.72 0.85
CA TYR A 73 4.07 -18.53 -0.35
C TYR A 73 5.22 -19.52 -0.50
N GLN A 74 4.91 -20.74 -0.90
CA GLN A 74 5.85 -21.82 -1.16
C GLN A 74 5.86 -22.14 -2.65
N TYR A 75 6.90 -22.81 -3.15
CA TYR A 75 6.90 -23.28 -4.54
C TYR A 75 5.83 -24.37 -4.71
N ALA A 76 5.10 -24.34 -5.83
CA ALA A 76 4.14 -25.39 -6.14
C ALA A 76 4.86 -26.74 -6.30
N GLU A 77 4.34 -27.76 -5.63
CA GLU A 77 4.91 -29.11 -5.70
C GLU A 77 4.68 -29.66 -7.12
N GLY A 78 5.78 -29.93 -7.83
CA GLY A 78 5.77 -30.28 -9.27
C GLY A 78 6.48 -29.28 -10.20
N VAL A 79 6.96 -28.14 -9.68
CA VAL A 79 7.92 -27.25 -10.40
C VAL A 79 9.26 -27.27 -9.68
N LEU A 80 9.88 -28.44 -9.61
CA LEU A 80 11.28 -28.56 -9.19
C LEU A 80 12.21 -28.30 -10.38
N MET A 81 13.03 -27.26 -10.20
CA MET A 81 14.41 -27.11 -10.69
C MET A 81 14.66 -26.60 -12.12
N ALA A 82 14.93 -25.30 -12.21
CA ALA A 82 16.05 -24.78 -12.99
C ALA A 82 16.66 -23.53 -12.30
N ALA A 83 16.86 -23.60 -10.99
CA ALA A 83 17.83 -22.73 -10.33
C ALA A 83 19.12 -23.55 -10.22
N THR A 84 19.93 -23.48 -11.28
CA THR A 84 21.30 -23.98 -11.26
C THR A 84 22.00 -23.43 -10.03
N VAL A 85 22.29 -24.36 -9.13
CA VAL A 85 23.17 -24.24 -8.00
C VAL A 85 24.53 -23.81 -8.56
N VAL A 86 24.92 -22.56 -8.34
CA VAL A 86 26.34 -22.22 -8.22
C VAL A 86 26.60 -21.96 -6.75
N SER A 87 26.75 -23.04 -6.00
CA SER A 87 27.50 -22.98 -4.75
C SER A 87 28.05 -24.36 -4.37
N LEU A 88 29.37 -24.35 -4.20
CA LEU A 88 30.16 -25.17 -3.28
C LEU A 88 30.53 -26.60 -3.73
N VAL A 89 31.77 -26.72 -4.19
CA VAL A 89 32.61 -27.85 -3.77
C VAL A 89 33.06 -27.55 -2.34
N SER A 90 32.59 -28.38 -1.42
CA SER A 90 33.11 -28.56 -0.07
C SER A 90 34.49 -29.22 -0.11
N VAL A 91 35.35 -28.96 0.88
CA VAL A 91 35.81 -29.97 1.84
C VAL A 91 36.79 -29.35 2.85
N VAL A 92 36.38 -29.49 4.11
CA VAL A 92 37.08 -29.54 5.40
C VAL A 92 38.60 -29.83 5.36
N GLY A 93 39.36 -29.13 6.21
CA GLY A 93 40.72 -29.54 6.60
C GLY A 93 41.42 -28.56 7.53
N SER A 94 41.40 -28.85 8.82
CA SER A 94 41.96 -28.03 9.91
C SER A 94 43.50 -28.02 9.98
N ASN A 95 44.04 -26.89 10.46
CA ASN A 95 45.20 -26.71 11.34
C ASN A 95 46.66 -26.89 10.79
N LYS A 96 47.40 -25.78 10.67
CA LYS A 96 48.73 -25.61 11.31
C LYS A 96 49.25 -24.15 11.33
N LYS A 97 50.00 -23.87 12.38
CA LYS A 97 50.58 -22.63 12.93
C LYS A 97 51.36 -21.71 11.96
N ARG A 98 51.16 -20.39 12.19
CA ARG A 98 52.03 -19.16 12.11
C ARG A 98 53.58 -19.32 12.04
N PRO A 99 54.43 -18.26 11.80
CA PRO A 99 54.21 -16.78 11.78
C PRO A 99 55.03 -15.92 10.74
N VAL A 100 54.94 -14.57 10.87
CA VAL A 100 55.93 -13.49 10.53
C VAL A 100 55.92 -12.97 9.06
N ASP A 101 55.96 -11.68 8.67
CA ASP A 101 55.91 -10.35 9.32
C ASP A 101 55.99 -9.24 8.20
N LYS A 102 55.51 -8.02 8.52
CA LYS A 102 55.61 -6.68 7.86
C LYS A 102 55.19 -6.52 6.36
N GLY A 103 54.22 -5.70 5.96
CA GLY A 103 53.38 -4.71 6.65
C GLY A 103 53.81 -3.26 6.37
N ASP A 104 53.48 -2.72 5.18
CA ASP A 104 53.51 -1.28 4.87
C ASP A 104 52.16 -0.81 4.26
N ALA A 105 51.47 0.02 5.05
CA ALA A 105 50.69 1.25 4.78
C ALA A 105 50.23 1.52 3.31
N VAL A 106 49.01 1.93 2.92
CA VAL A 106 47.93 2.86 3.37
C VAL A 106 46.74 2.68 2.35
N PRO A 107 45.52 3.27 2.48
CA PRO A 107 44.52 3.33 3.55
C PRO A 107 43.24 2.54 3.22
N VAL A 108 42.54 2.14 4.29
CA VAL A 108 41.14 1.68 4.26
C VAL A 108 40.21 2.86 3.94
N PRO A 109 39.34 2.82 2.91
CA PRO A 109 38.19 3.70 2.88
C PRO A 109 37.15 3.15 3.86
N VAL A 110 37.08 3.82 5.00
CA VAL A 110 36.02 3.75 6.01
C VAL A 110 34.66 3.67 5.32
N ALA A 111 33.88 2.67 5.74
CA ALA A 111 32.47 2.54 5.42
C ALA A 111 31.73 3.85 5.77
N LYS A 112 31.57 4.72 4.77
CA LYS A 112 30.61 5.81 4.82
C LYS A 112 29.23 5.16 4.80
N LYS A 113 28.56 5.24 5.96
CA LYS A 113 27.10 5.20 6.06
C LYS A 113 26.53 6.00 4.89
N ALA A 114 25.96 5.32 3.90
CA ALA A 114 25.14 5.96 2.90
C ALA A 114 23.94 6.53 3.65
N LYS A 115 24.06 7.85 3.88
CA LYS A 115 23.02 8.80 4.22
C LYS A 115 21.70 8.27 3.68
N ARG A 116 20.73 8.10 4.57
CA ARG A 116 19.30 8.02 4.23
C ARG A 116 19.04 9.23 3.35
N GLU A 117 19.10 9.05 2.04
CA GLU A 117 18.57 10.01 1.09
C GLU A 117 17.10 10.11 1.44
N GLU A 118 16.80 11.20 2.12
CA GLU A 118 15.54 11.91 2.10
C GLU A 118 14.83 11.54 0.81
N ALA A 119 13.74 10.78 0.94
CA ALA A 119 12.97 10.32 -0.20
C ALA A 119 12.70 11.56 -1.04
N ALA A 120 13.31 11.64 -2.23
CA ALA A 120 12.99 12.64 -3.21
C ALA A 120 11.47 12.57 -3.35
N THR A 121 10.81 13.59 -2.80
CA THR A 121 9.37 13.73 -2.86
C THR A 121 9.10 13.87 -4.34
N THR A 122 8.82 12.74 -4.99
CA THR A 122 8.31 12.73 -6.35
C THR A 122 7.05 13.56 -6.23
N GLN A 123 7.12 14.83 -6.66
CA GLN A 123 6.00 15.75 -6.57
C GLN A 123 4.88 15.08 -7.35
N ILE A 124 3.92 14.52 -6.62
CA ILE A 124 2.77 13.90 -7.22
C ILE A 124 1.96 15.07 -7.74
N ALA A 125 1.80 15.15 -9.07
CA ALA A 125 1.04 16.22 -9.69
C ALA A 125 -0.33 16.34 -9.03
N ILE A 126 -0.66 17.54 -8.54
CA ILE A 126 -1.98 17.84 -8.00
C ILE A 126 -2.92 17.91 -9.21
N THR A 127 -3.88 17.00 -9.23
CA THR A 127 -4.92 16.87 -10.26
C THR A 127 -6.26 17.47 -9.82
N CYS A 128 -6.44 17.69 -8.50
CA CYS A 128 -7.61 18.31 -7.91
C CYS A 128 -7.18 19.20 -6.75
N ASP A 129 -7.41 20.51 -6.85
CA ASP A 129 -7.18 21.42 -5.72
C ASP A 129 -8.37 21.37 -4.75
N LEU A 130 -8.09 21.06 -3.49
CA LEU A 130 -9.09 21.03 -2.42
C LEU A 130 -9.19 22.36 -1.67
N THR A 131 -8.26 23.29 -1.87
CA THR A 131 -8.24 24.61 -1.20
C THR A 131 -9.57 25.35 -1.26
N PRO A 132 -10.22 25.55 -2.44
CA PRO A 132 -11.51 26.27 -2.48
C PRO A 132 -12.62 25.56 -1.68
N PHE A 133 -12.59 24.23 -1.63
CA PHE A 133 -13.57 23.45 -0.86
C PHE A 133 -13.35 23.51 0.64
N ILE A 134 -12.13 23.83 1.09
CA ILE A 134 -11.80 24.04 2.50
C ILE A 134 -12.16 25.47 2.89
N GLU A 135 -11.74 26.45 2.10
CA GLU A 135 -11.87 27.86 2.44
C GLU A 135 -13.33 28.34 2.48
N GLN A 136 -14.21 27.77 1.67
CA GLN A 136 -15.64 28.11 1.69
C GLN A 136 -16.31 27.85 3.05
N TYR A 137 -15.74 27.00 3.91
CA TYR A 137 -16.30 26.66 5.22
C TYR A 137 -15.61 27.38 6.39
N ARG A 138 -14.56 28.18 6.15
CA ARG A 138 -13.69 28.74 7.20
C ARG A 138 -14.48 29.57 8.22
N ASP A 139 -15.44 30.36 7.74
CA ASP A 139 -16.21 31.30 8.55
C ASP A 139 -17.64 30.78 8.86
N MET A 140 -17.91 29.51 8.57
CA MET A 140 -19.22 28.89 8.78
C MET A 140 -19.29 28.14 10.13
N ASP A 141 -20.50 28.00 10.67
CA ASP A 141 -20.73 27.17 11.85
C ASP A 141 -20.55 25.68 11.53
N LYS A 142 -19.70 24.99 12.31
CA LYS A 142 -19.38 23.57 12.15
C LYS A 142 -20.65 22.71 12.16
N ASN A 143 -21.55 22.94 13.12
CA ASN A 143 -22.70 22.07 13.33
C ASN A 143 -23.70 22.22 12.19
N ALA A 144 -23.94 23.44 11.70
CA ALA A 144 -24.76 23.71 10.53
C ALA A 144 -24.19 23.02 9.28
N VAL A 145 -22.88 23.15 9.02
CA VAL A 145 -22.22 22.52 7.87
C VAL A 145 -22.28 20.98 7.97
N PHE A 146 -22.03 20.42 9.16
CA PHE A 146 -22.08 18.98 9.36
C PHE A 146 -23.49 18.44 9.14
N ALA A 147 -24.52 19.11 9.68
CA ALA A 147 -25.91 18.74 9.47
C ALA A 147 -26.29 18.76 7.97
N GLU A 148 -25.91 19.81 7.24
CA GLU A 148 -26.17 19.94 5.80
C GLU A 148 -25.49 18.82 4.98
N LEU A 149 -24.26 18.46 5.34
CA LEU A 149 -23.49 17.44 4.63
C LEU A 149 -23.81 16.00 5.06
N GLY A 150 -24.73 15.82 6.02
CA GLY A 150 -25.11 14.52 6.57
C GLY A 150 -24.00 13.87 7.41
N ILE A 151 -23.22 14.69 8.11
CA ILE A 151 -22.20 14.28 9.09
C ILE A 151 -22.78 14.52 10.50
N PRO A 152 -22.60 13.61 11.48
CA PRO A 152 -23.05 13.84 12.84
C PRO A 152 -22.44 15.13 13.41
N ILE A 153 -23.27 16.01 13.97
CA ILE A 153 -22.82 17.30 14.54
C ILE A 153 -21.83 17.11 15.71
N ASP A 154 -21.98 16.00 16.43
CA ASP A 154 -21.15 15.56 17.55
C ASP A 154 -19.94 14.73 17.11
N ALA A 155 -19.70 14.58 15.81
CA ALA A 155 -18.52 13.88 15.31
C ALA A 155 -17.23 14.55 15.85
N THR A 156 -16.42 13.73 16.52
CA THR A 156 -15.12 14.11 17.07
C THR A 156 -13.99 13.63 16.15
N TYR A 157 -12.77 14.11 16.39
CA TYR A 157 -11.58 13.69 15.65
C TYR A 157 -10.69 12.79 16.48
N GLU A 158 -10.13 11.77 15.86
CA GLU A 158 -9.24 10.81 16.50
C GLU A 158 -8.06 10.47 15.58
N CYS A 159 -6.93 10.05 16.17
CA CYS A 159 -5.71 9.69 15.41
C CYS A 159 -5.15 8.29 15.76
N GLN A 160 -5.94 7.42 16.34
CA GLN A 160 -5.61 6.03 16.65
C GLN A 160 -5.31 5.23 15.37
N THR A 161 -4.55 4.16 15.55
CA THR A 161 -4.23 3.19 14.51
C THR A 161 -5.25 2.07 14.47
N VAL A 162 -5.34 1.38 13.34
CA VAL A 162 -6.13 0.15 13.22
C VAL A 162 -5.79 -0.86 14.33
N LYS A 163 -4.51 -0.95 14.72
CA LYS A 163 -4.09 -1.84 15.81
C LYS A 163 -4.70 -1.43 17.15
N GLN A 164 -4.67 -0.14 17.49
CA GLN A 164 -5.26 0.38 18.73
C GLN A 164 -6.77 0.17 18.78
N HIS A 165 -7.49 0.37 17.67
CA HIS A 165 -8.92 0.07 17.61
C HIS A 165 -9.22 -1.43 17.78
N LYS A 166 -8.36 -2.32 17.26
CA LYS A 166 -8.50 -3.77 17.49
C LYS A 166 -8.32 -4.12 18.96
N GLU A 167 -7.29 -3.57 19.59
CA GLU A 167 -6.99 -3.82 21.01
C GLU A 167 -8.10 -3.31 21.92
N LYS A 168 -8.72 -2.17 21.57
CA LYS A 168 -9.87 -1.60 22.30
C LYS A 168 -11.22 -2.22 21.96
N GLY A 169 -11.29 -3.10 20.95
CA GLY A 169 -12.55 -3.67 20.47
C GLY A 169 -13.48 -2.66 19.78
N THR A 170 -12.97 -1.49 19.39
CA THR A 170 -13.76 -0.42 18.74
C THR A 170 -13.64 -0.45 17.21
N LEU A 171 -12.80 -1.32 16.64
CA LEU A 171 -12.64 -1.40 15.18
C LEU A 171 -13.91 -1.96 14.52
N ILE A 172 -14.39 -1.25 13.51
CA ILE A 172 -15.44 -1.76 12.62
C ILE A 172 -15.00 -3.06 11.94
N ALA A 173 -15.78 -4.13 12.14
CA ALA A 173 -15.47 -5.46 11.62
C ALA A 173 -15.72 -5.60 10.10
N LYS A 174 -16.80 -5.02 9.57
CA LYS A 174 -17.12 -5.08 8.12
C LYS A 174 -17.76 -3.80 7.63
N ASP A 175 -17.36 -3.35 6.44
CA ASP A 175 -17.86 -2.10 5.85
C ASP A 175 -19.36 -2.16 5.48
N LYS A 176 -19.92 -3.38 5.28
CA LYS A 176 -21.34 -3.59 4.99
C LYS A 176 -22.26 -3.41 6.20
N ASP A 177 -21.68 -3.35 7.40
CA ASP A 177 -22.42 -3.23 8.64
C ASP A 177 -22.81 -1.76 8.91
N PHE A 178 -22.40 -0.81 8.04
CA PHE A 178 -22.78 0.60 8.11
C PHE A 178 -23.91 0.93 7.15
N THR A 179 -25.10 1.11 7.72
CA THR A 179 -26.23 1.82 7.10
C THR A 179 -25.99 3.33 7.09
N ASP A 180 -25.17 3.82 8.01
CA ASP A 180 -24.87 5.24 8.16
C ASP A 180 -23.78 5.67 7.17
N ASN A 181 -24.22 6.33 6.11
CA ASN A 181 -23.39 6.69 4.96
C ASN A 181 -22.30 7.74 5.27
N TRP A 182 -22.30 8.37 6.45
CA TRP A 182 -21.33 9.43 6.82
C TRP A 182 -19.91 8.91 7.05
N VAL A 183 -19.75 7.62 7.38
CA VAL A 183 -18.44 6.94 7.59
C VAL A 183 -17.58 6.94 6.32
N PHE A 184 -18.15 7.32 5.18
CA PHE A 184 -17.49 7.41 3.89
C PHE A 184 -17.71 8.79 3.24
N LEU A 185 -16.75 9.23 2.44
CA LEU A 185 -16.85 10.49 1.69
C LEU A 185 -17.94 10.47 0.59
N ALA A 186 -18.43 9.30 0.17
CA ALA A 186 -19.37 9.18 -0.93
C ALA A 186 -20.79 8.91 -0.42
N TRP A 187 -21.71 9.87 -0.65
CA TRP A 187 -23.15 9.64 -0.63
C TRP A 187 -23.62 9.47 -2.06
N VAL A 188 -24.30 8.36 -2.33
CA VAL A 188 -25.21 8.24 -3.46
C VAL A 188 -26.44 7.55 -2.89
N ASP A 189 -27.57 8.25 -2.82
CA ASP A 189 -28.84 7.58 -2.58
C ASP A 189 -29.15 6.72 -3.81
N GLY A 190 -29.32 5.42 -3.58
CA GLY A 190 -29.77 4.48 -4.61
C GLY A 190 -28.71 4.12 -5.65
N GLY A 191 -28.01 2.99 -5.43
CA GLY A 191 -27.22 2.37 -6.50
C GLY A 191 -26.25 1.30 -6.02
N THR A 192 -26.62 0.03 -6.22
CA THR A 192 -25.78 -1.19 -6.22
C THR A 192 -24.28 -1.01 -5.90
N THR A 193 -23.87 -1.27 -4.66
CA THR A 193 -22.65 -2.00 -4.18
C THR A 193 -21.30 -1.98 -4.95
N LYS A 194 -21.06 -1.07 -5.90
CA LYS A 194 -19.79 -0.99 -6.67
C LYS A 194 -19.12 0.37 -6.66
N ASP A 195 -19.78 1.40 -6.12
CA ASP A 195 -19.16 2.70 -5.94
C ASP A 195 -18.09 2.61 -4.85
N LYS A 196 -16.87 3.02 -5.20
CA LYS A 196 -15.70 2.94 -4.33
C LYS A 196 -15.83 3.98 -3.23
N LYS A 197 -16.42 3.59 -2.10
CA LYS A 197 -16.51 4.44 -0.91
C LYS A 197 -15.12 4.66 -0.31
N LEU A 198 -14.80 5.90 0.07
CA LEU A 198 -13.57 6.24 0.78
C LEU A 198 -13.86 6.38 2.27
N LYS A 199 -13.46 5.37 3.06
CA LYS A 199 -13.65 5.32 4.52
C LYS A 199 -12.88 6.44 5.23
N ILE A 200 -13.53 7.12 6.17
CA ILE A 200 -12.97 8.20 6.98
C ILE A 200 -13.07 7.97 8.49
N SER A 201 -13.82 6.97 8.94
CA SER A 201 -13.91 6.57 10.35
C SER A 201 -13.50 5.11 10.54
N GLN A 202 -12.83 4.79 11.66
CA GLN A 202 -12.43 3.42 12.02
C GLN A 202 -13.40 2.75 13.00
N ASP A 203 -14.13 3.55 13.78
CA ASP A 203 -15.03 3.15 14.87
C ASP A 203 -16.51 3.45 14.58
N GLY A 204 -16.80 4.28 13.58
CA GLY A 204 -18.15 4.68 13.22
C GLY A 204 -18.71 5.78 14.12
N VAL A 205 -17.86 6.41 14.93
CA VAL A 205 -18.21 7.47 15.88
C VAL A 205 -17.36 8.71 15.65
N SER A 206 -16.09 8.51 15.32
CA SER A 206 -15.09 9.57 15.20
C SER A 206 -14.50 9.64 13.80
N VAL A 207 -14.10 10.82 13.36
CA VAL A 207 -13.35 11.04 12.12
C VAL A 207 -11.88 10.74 12.36
N SER A 208 -11.33 9.80 11.60
CA SER A 208 -9.93 9.43 11.69
C SER A 208 -9.08 10.42 10.90
N THR A 209 -8.31 11.25 11.60
CA THR A 209 -7.40 12.24 11.00
C THR A 209 -6.37 11.59 10.08
N LYS A 210 -5.91 10.39 10.43
CA LYS A 210 -5.01 9.56 9.60
C LYS A 210 -5.66 9.15 8.29
N LEU A 211 -6.92 8.72 8.32
CA LEU A 211 -7.65 8.40 7.09
C LEU A 211 -7.92 9.68 6.29
N LEU A 212 -8.32 10.76 6.95
CA LEU A 212 -8.62 12.04 6.33
C LEU A 212 -7.41 12.58 5.54
N SER A 213 -6.22 12.63 6.16
CA SER A 213 -4.98 13.01 5.46
C SER A 213 -4.64 12.07 4.30
N SER A 214 -4.87 10.76 4.47
CA SER A 214 -4.70 9.81 3.37
C SER A 214 -5.71 10.05 2.24
N LYS A 215 -6.95 10.43 2.53
CA LYS A 215 -7.99 10.68 1.53
C LYS A 215 -7.75 12.00 0.80
N LYS A 216 -7.28 13.03 1.52
CA LYS A 216 -6.82 14.29 0.94
C LYS A 216 -5.82 14.03 -0.19
N ARG A 217 -4.74 13.31 0.11
CA ARG A 217 -3.71 12.95 -0.88
C ARG A 217 -4.27 12.17 -2.06
N VAL A 218 -5.20 11.24 -1.81
CA VAL A 218 -5.82 10.42 -2.87
C VAL A 218 -6.66 11.27 -3.81
N ILE A 219 -7.43 12.21 -3.27
CA ILE A 219 -8.27 13.11 -4.07
C ILE A 219 -7.40 14.12 -4.82
N GLU A 220 -6.44 14.74 -4.15
CA GLU A 220 -5.54 15.72 -4.79
C GLU A 220 -4.73 15.10 -5.93
N SER A 221 -4.16 13.92 -5.72
CA SER A 221 -3.35 13.25 -6.74
C SER A 221 -4.14 12.48 -7.79
N GLY A 222 -5.39 12.13 -7.51
CA GLY A 222 -6.12 11.14 -8.31
C GLY A 222 -5.49 9.75 -8.28
N LEU A 223 -4.54 9.50 -7.36
CA LEU A 223 -3.82 8.23 -7.24
C LEU A 223 -4.17 7.52 -5.94
N ALA A 224 -4.39 6.21 -6.03
CA ALA A 224 -4.41 5.32 -4.87
C ALA A 224 -3.27 4.31 -4.99
N TYR A 225 -2.36 4.30 -4.02
CA TYR A 225 -1.16 3.44 -4.02
C TYR A 225 -0.33 3.59 -5.32
N GLY A 226 -0.18 4.83 -5.79
CA GLY A 226 0.57 5.16 -7.02
C GLY A 226 -0.13 4.75 -8.33
N LYS A 227 -1.41 4.37 -8.27
CA LYS A 227 -2.19 3.99 -9.45
C LYS A 227 -3.33 4.98 -9.68
N PRO A 228 -3.57 5.40 -10.94
CA PRO A 228 -4.73 6.22 -11.28
C PRO A 228 -6.03 5.60 -10.79
N LEU A 229 -6.83 6.39 -10.10
CA LEU A 229 -8.17 6.01 -9.73
C LEU A 229 -9.07 6.04 -10.96
N LYS A 230 -9.79 4.95 -11.18
CA LYS A 230 -10.82 4.85 -12.24
C LYS A 230 -12.15 5.53 -11.87
N MET A 231 -12.26 6.05 -10.65
CA MET A 231 -13.49 6.68 -10.17
C MET A 231 -13.40 8.19 -10.34
N LYS A 232 -14.52 8.84 -10.63
CA LYS A 232 -14.64 10.29 -10.59
C LYS A 232 -14.95 10.72 -9.16
N PHE A 233 -14.33 11.81 -8.71
CA PHE A 233 -14.68 12.44 -7.43
C PHE A 233 -15.86 13.38 -7.66
N THR A 234 -16.98 13.12 -6.99
CA THR A 234 -18.18 13.96 -7.04
C THR A 234 -18.00 15.20 -6.16
N ASP A 235 -18.78 16.26 -6.42
CA ASP A 235 -18.68 17.48 -5.62
C ASP A 235 -19.12 17.27 -4.16
N ILE A 236 -20.06 16.36 -3.91
CA ILE A 236 -20.40 15.94 -2.54
C ILE A 236 -19.20 15.34 -1.80
N MET A 237 -18.34 14.56 -2.49
CA MET A 237 -17.11 14.05 -1.89
C MET A 237 -16.11 15.17 -1.57
N LYS A 238 -15.96 16.14 -2.50
CA LYS A 238 -15.05 17.28 -2.34
C LYS A 238 -15.50 18.22 -1.23
N ASN A 239 -16.80 18.52 -1.15
CA ASN A 239 -17.41 19.32 -0.10
C ASN A 239 -17.26 18.65 1.26
N ARG A 240 -17.54 17.34 1.38
CA ARG A 240 -17.35 16.60 2.64
C ARG A 240 -15.91 16.60 3.10
N ILE A 241 -14.96 16.29 2.22
CA ILE A 241 -13.54 16.32 2.63
C ILE A 241 -13.08 17.73 2.95
N GLY A 242 -13.56 18.74 2.22
CA GLY A 242 -13.29 20.16 2.47
C GLY A 242 -13.74 20.60 3.86
N ALA A 243 -15.00 20.36 4.21
CA ALA A 243 -15.56 20.65 5.53
C ALA A 243 -14.82 19.90 6.64
N LEU A 244 -14.59 18.59 6.46
CA LEU A 244 -13.87 17.79 7.45
C LEU A 244 -12.43 18.27 7.66
N LEU A 245 -11.75 18.74 6.62
CA LEU A 245 -10.41 19.32 6.72
C LEU A 245 -10.41 20.71 7.32
N CYS A 246 -11.45 21.52 7.06
CA CYS A 246 -11.62 22.87 7.60
C CYS A 246 -11.76 22.83 9.13
N PHE A 247 -12.59 21.92 9.65
CA PHE A 247 -12.85 21.79 11.08
C PHE A 247 -11.95 20.77 11.80
N ALA A 248 -10.97 20.19 11.10
CA ALA A 248 -10.02 19.28 11.73
C ALA A 248 -9.06 20.05 12.64
N PRO A 249 -8.60 19.44 13.75
CA PRO A 249 -7.50 20.00 14.52
C PRO A 249 -6.23 20.09 13.67
N ALA A 250 -5.24 20.84 14.14
CA ALA A 250 -3.93 20.89 13.50
C ALA A 250 -3.35 19.47 13.37
N MET A 251 -2.91 19.11 12.16
CA MET A 251 -2.41 17.77 11.84
C MET A 251 -1.06 17.86 11.14
N ASN A 252 -0.16 16.93 11.46
CA ASN A 252 1.04 16.72 10.67
C ASN A 252 0.71 16.07 9.32
N GLY A 253 1.70 15.97 8.42
CA GLY A 253 1.51 15.40 7.09
C GLY A 253 0.97 13.96 7.06
N ASN A 254 1.05 13.22 8.17
CA ASN A 254 0.55 11.85 8.30
C ASN A 254 -0.80 11.76 9.03
N GLY A 255 -1.44 12.88 9.36
CA GLY A 255 -2.70 12.94 10.10
C GLY A 255 -2.54 12.67 11.59
N GLY A 256 -1.33 12.75 12.15
CA GLY A 256 -1.17 12.83 13.61
C GLY A 256 -1.62 14.21 14.08
N ILE A 257 -2.49 14.26 15.08
CA ILE A 257 -2.93 15.52 15.69
C ILE A 257 -1.71 16.15 16.35
N LEU A 258 -1.44 17.40 16.01
CA LEU A 258 -0.45 18.22 16.67
C LEU A 258 -1.12 18.71 17.95
N SER A 259 -0.60 18.32 19.10
CA SER A 259 -0.98 18.93 20.37
C SER A 259 -0.58 20.40 20.33
N GLU A 260 -1.48 21.28 20.73
CA GLU A 260 -1.13 22.64 21.13
C GLU A 260 -0.35 22.55 22.45
N GLU A 261 0.93 22.17 22.36
CA GLU A 261 1.89 22.43 23.42
C GLU A 261 2.52 23.80 23.11
N GLU A 262 2.01 24.81 23.82
CA GLU A 262 2.48 26.21 24.04
C GLU A 262 3.16 26.98 22.89
#